data_AF-A0A9E5NBJ7-F1
#
_entry.id   AF-A0A9E5NBJ7-F1
#
_cell.length_a   1.000
_cell.length_b   1.000
_cell.length_c   1.000
_cell.angle_alpha   90.00
_cell.angle_beta   90.00
_cell.angle_gamma   90.00
#
_symmetry.space_group_name_H-M   'P 1'
#
loop_
_entity.id
_entity.type
_entity.pdbx_description
1 polymer ?
#
loop_
_entity_poly.entity_id
_entity_poly.type
_entity_poly.pdbx_seq_one_letter_code
_entity_poly.pdbx_strand_id
1 'polypeptide(L)'
;FAQQAQDWPRVAQIAENLGLVVQEMGDHQEAAGYFAVSLKINRDLGNWANAAKAQRNIAYNLFQLSTTSEGGIDPDALSASLDHYFRSLEDVGKYRPP
;
A
#
# COMPACT_ATOMS: atom_id res chain seq x y z
N PHE A 1 -19.42 12.82 14.14
CA PHE A 1 -19.20 11.99 12.95
C PHE A 1 -18.63 12.76 11.75
N ALA A 2 -19.07 14.00 11.45
CA ALA A 2 -18.54 14.76 10.30
C ALA A 2 -17.05 15.18 10.39
N GLN A 3 -16.53 15.48 11.59
CA GLN A 3 -15.12 15.89 11.76
C GLN A 3 -14.13 14.76 11.41
N GLN A 4 -14.38 13.54 11.89
CA GLN A 4 -13.55 12.36 11.60
C GLN A 4 -13.45 12.07 10.09
N ALA A 5 -14.53 12.33 9.34
CA ALA A 5 -14.54 12.16 7.90
C ALA A 5 -13.61 13.14 7.15
N GLN A 6 -13.41 14.35 7.69
CA GLN A 6 -12.52 15.36 7.10
C GLN A 6 -11.04 15.08 7.35
N ASP A 7 -10.70 14.36 8.42
CA ASP A 7 -9.30 14.08 8.76
C ASP A 7 -8.76 12.83 8.04
N TRP A 8 -9.63 11.94 7.57
CA TRP A 8 -9.23 10.71 6.88
C TRP A 8 -8.26 10.92 5.70
N PRO A 9 -8.48 11.87 4.76
CA PRO A 9 -7.51 12.14 3.71
C PRO A 9 -6.12 12.50 4.24
N ARG A 10 -6.06 13.29 5.33
CA ARG A 10 -4.80 13.68 5.96
C ARG A 10 -4.13 12.49 6.64
N VAL A 11 -4.90 11.65 7.35
CA VAL A 11 -4.39 10.40 7.96
C VAL A 11 -3.82 9.47 6.88
N ALA A 12 -4.51 9.31 5.75
CA ALA A 12 -4.04 8.47 4.64
C ALA A 12 -2.70 8.97 4.06
N GLN A 13 -2.54 10.30 3.95
CA GLN A 13 -1.31 10.91 3.46
C GLN A 13 -0.16 10.80 4.48
N ILE A 14 -0.44 10.97 5.77
CA ILE A 14 0.56 10.76 6.82
C ILE A 14 1.02 9.30 6.83
N ALA A 15 0.07 8.35 6.76
CA ALA A 15 0.40 6.93 6.68
C ALA A 15 1.24 6.60 5.44
N GLU A 16 0.91 7.17 4.28
CA GLU A 16 1.73 7.01 3.08
C GLU A 16 3.16 7.52 3.28
N ASN A 17 3.32 8.72 3.85
CA ASN A 17 4.64 9.30 4.08
C ASN A 17 5.46 8.49 5.09
N LEU A 18 4.83 8.01 6.17
CA LEU A 18 5.48 7.12 7.13
C LEU A 18 5.92 5.80 6.46
N GLY A 19 5.05 5.22 5.63
CA GLY A 19 5.40 4.02 4.85
C GLY A 19 6.62 4.24 3.96
N LEU A 20 6.75 5.41 3.31
CA LEU A 20 7.92 5.75 2.50
C LEU A 20 9.19 5.88 3.34
N VAL A 21 9.13 6.60 4.47
CA VAL A 21 10.27 6.78 5.37
C VAL A 21 10.76 5.44 5.92
N VAL A 22 9.84 4.57 6.34
CA VAL A 22 10.15 3.27 6.91
C VAL A 22 10.66 2.30 5.83
N GLN A 23 10.12 2.38 4.60
CA GLN A 23 10.66 1.67 3.44
C GLN A 23 12.12 2.07 3.15
N GLU A 24 12.45 3.35 3.24
CA GLU A 24 13.83 3.83 3.06
C GLU A 24 14.78 3.35 4.17
N MET A 25 14.26 3.09 5.37
CA MET A 25 15.02 2.48 6.47
C MET A 25 15.21 0.96 6.31
N GLY A 26 14.56 0.33 5.32
CA GLY A 26 14.65 -1.10 5.03
C GLY A 26 13.67 -1.97 5.84
N ASP A 27 12.84 -1.39 6.70
CA ASP A 27 11.77 -2.14 7.37
C ASP A 27 10.55 -2.28 6.45
N HIS A 28 10.69 -3.20 5.49
CA HIS A 28 9.67 -3.44 4.48
C HIS A 28 8.36 -3.98 5.08
N GLN A 29 8.41 -4.70 6.20
CA GLN A 29 7.22 -5.22 6.86
C GLN A 29 6.39 -4.09 7.48
N GLU A 30 7.03 -3.19 8.23
CA GLU A 30 6.35 -2.04 8.82
C GLU A 30 5.87 -1.06 7.75
N ALA A 31 6.67 -0.83 6.69
CA ALA A 31 6.28 0.00 5.56
C ALA A 31 4.99 -0.50 4.88
N ALA A 32 4.88 -1.82 4.63
CA ALA A 32 3.67 -2.42 4.08
C ALA A 32 2.45 -2.20 4.99
N GLY A 33 2.64 -2.22 6.32
CA GLY A 33 1.60 -1.91 7.30
C GLY A 33 1.05 -0.48 7.16
N TYR A 34 1.94 0.52 7.05
CA TYR A 34 1.50 1.91 6.85
C TYR A 34 0.79 2.12 5.50
N PHE A 35 1.27 1.50 4.42
CA PHE A 35 0.58 1.55 3.14
C PHE A 35 -0.79 0.86 3.19
N ALA A 36 -0.96 -0.20 3.99
CA ALA A 36 -2.27 -0.84 4.19
C ALA A 36 -3.29 0.08 4.88
N VAL A 37 -2.84 0.92 5.84
CA VAL A 37 -3.69 1.95 6.46
C VAL A 37 -4.13 2.97 5.41
N SER A 38 -3.20 3.49 4.61
CA SER A 38 -3.50 4.45 3.54
C SER A 38 -4.46 3.85 2.50
N LEU A 39 -4.24 2.59 2.11
CA LEU A 39 -5.09 1.85 1.18
C LEU A 39 -6.54 1.78 1.66
N LYS A 40 -6.75 1.35 2.91
CA LYS A 40 -8.09 1.20 3.49
C LYS A 40 -8.85 2.53 3.43
N ILE A 41 -8.22 3.60 3.90
CA ILE A 41 -8.85 4.92 3.93
C ILE A 41 -9.16 5.42 2.51
N ASN A 42 -8.22 5.31 1.56
CA ASN A 42 -8.46 5.76 0.19
C ASN A 42 -9.59 4.97 -0.49
N ARG A 43 -9.74 3.66 -0.20
CA ARG A 43 -10.90 2.87 -0.68
C ARG A 43 -12.21 3.33 -0.06
N ASP A 44 -12.25 3.55 1.25
CA ASP A 44 -13.45 4.03 1.96
C ASP A 44 -13.91 5.41 1.44
N LEU A 45 -12.96 6.25 1.00
CA LEU A 45 -13.21 7.55 0.40
C LEU A 45 -13.47 7.51 -1.13
N GLY A 46 -13.38 6.33 -1.77
CA GLY A 46 -13.52 6.19 -3.22
C GLY A 46 -12.37 6.78 -4.04
N ASN A 47 -11.23 7.07 -3.41
CA ASN A 47 -10.02 7.58 -4.07
C ASN A 47 -9.19 6.43 -4.66
N TRP A 48 -9.68 5.86 -5.77
CA TRP A 48 -9.10 4.67 -6.39
C TRP A 48 -7.68 4.87 -6.93
N ALA A 49 -7.31 6.08 -7.36
CA ALA A 49 -5.95 6.38 -7.80
C ALA A 49 -4.94 6.22 -6.65
N ASN A 50 -5.26 6.77 -5.47
CA ASN A 50 -4.41 6.62 -4.30
C ASN A 50 -4.45 5.21 -3.72
N ALA A 51 -5.60 4.52 -3.80
CA ALA A 51 -5.69 3.11 -3.42
C ALA A 51 -4.76 2.23 -4.28
N ALA A 52 -4.73 2.45 -5.61
CA ALA A 52 -3.82 1.76 -6.51
C ALA A 52 -2.35 2.06 -6.16
N LYS A 53 -2.00 3.33 -5.91
CA LYS A 53 -0.65 3.70 -5.46
C LYS A 53 -0.22 2.96 -4.19
N ALA A 54 -1.12 2.88 -3.19
CA ALA A 54 -0.86 2.16 -1.95
C ALA A 54 -0.70 0.65 -2.19
N GLN A 55 -1.55 0.02 -3.01
CA GLN A 55 -1.42 -1.39 -3.42
C GLN A 55 -0.05 -1.68 -4.05
N ARG A 56 0.39 -0.84 -4.99
CA ARG A 56 1.70 -0.96 -5.64
C ARG A 56 2.84 -0.86 -4.62
N ASN A 57 2.75 0.04 -3.65
CA ASN A 57 3.77 0.18 -2.62
C ASN A 57 3.80 -1.03 -1.67
N ILE A 58 2.65 -1.62 -1.33
CA ILE A 58 2.60 -2.87 -0.57
C ILE A 58 3.28 -3.99 -1.35
N ALA A 59 2.94 -4.14 -2.64
CA ALA A 59 3.55 -5.15 -3.50
C ALA A 59 5.09 -5.02 -3.52
N TYR A 60 5.60 -3.81 -3.70
CA TYR A 60 7.03 -3.55 -3.67
C TYR A 60 7.69 -4.02 -2.36
N ASN A 61 7.11 -3.69 -1.21
CA ASN A 61 7.69 -4.06 0.08
C ASN A 61 7.61 -5.58 0.34
N LEU A 62 6.53 -6.23 -0.07
CA LEU A 62 6.42 -7.70 0.00
C LEU A 62 7.43 -8.40 -0.93
N PHE A 63 7.71 -7.83 -2.10
CA PHE A 63 8.75 -8.32 -2.99
C PHE A 63 10.14 -8.18 -2.36
N GLN A 64 10.43 -7.06 -1.70
CA GLN A 64 11.71 -6.92 -1.00
C GLN A 64 11.83 -7.96 0.10
N LEU A 65 10.80 -8.13 0.94
CA LEU A 65 10.77 -9.18 1.97
C LEU A 65 11.01 -10.57 1.38
N SER A 66 10.40 -10.88 0.22
CA SER A 66 10.57 -12.19 -0.40
C SER A 66 12.00 -12.45 -0.85
N THR A 67 12.72 -11.41 -1.29
CA THR A 67 14.10 -11.54 -1.76
C THR A 67 15.15 -11.50 -0.66
N THR A 68 14.82 -10.96 0.51
CA THR A 68 15.72 -10.84 1.67
C THR A 68 15.61 -12.00 2.67
N SER A 69 14.67 -12.93 2.48
CA SER A 69 14.46 -14.07 3.36
C SER A 69 15.70 -14.99 3.38
N GLU A 70 16.08 -15.48 4.57
CA GLU A 70 17.16 -16.44 4.70
C GLU A 70 16.79 -17.75 3.97
N GLY A 71 17.57 -18.12 2.96
CA GLY A 71 17.33 -19.34 2.16
C GLY A 71 16.84 -19.10 0.73
N GLY A 72 16.73 -17.84 0.30
CA GLY A 72 16.38 -17.48 -1.09
C GLY A 72 15.01 -16.80 -1.16
N ILE A 73 14.36 -16.92 -2.32
CA ILE A 73 13.06 -16.27 -2.53
C ILE A 73 11.99 -16.96 -1.68
N ASP A 74 11.34 -16.22 -0.79
CA ASP A 74 10.12 -16.68 -0.10
C ASP A 74 8.93 -16.67 -1.09
N PRO A 75 8.42 -17.86 -1.48
CA PRO A 75 7.36 -17.96 -2.47
C PRO A 75 6.03 -17.38 -1.99
N ASP A 76 5.74 -17.41 -0.69
CA ASP A 76 4.47 -16.92 -0.15
C ASP A 76 4.46 -15.38 -0.16
N ALA A 77 5.56 -14.76 0.26
CA ALA A 77 5.73 -13.32 0.18
C ALA A 77 5.73 -12.81 -1.27
N LEU A 78 6.34 -13.57 -2.20
CA LEU A 78 6.31 -13.25 -3.62
C LEU A 78 4.89 -13.35 -4.20
N SER A 79 4.13 -14.40 -3.84
CA SER A 79 2.73 -14.55 -4.26
C SER A 79 1.90 -13.37 -3.75
N ALA A 80 2.03 -13.01 -2.48
CA ALA A 80 1.32 -11.87 -1.89
C ALA A 80 1.68 -10.55 -2.60
N SER A 81 2.95 -10.33 -2.93
CA SER A 81 3.39 -9.18 -3.73
C SER A 81 2.64 -9.09 -5.07
N LEU A 82 2.57 -10.20 -5.81
CA LEU A 82 1.90 -10.25 -7.10
C LEU A 82 0.39 -9.99 -6.97
N ASP A 83 -0.25 -10.55 -5.96
CA ASP A 83 -1.67 -10.29 -5.69
C ASP A 83 -1.96 -8.79 -5.47
N HIS A 84 -1.11 -8.12 -4.69
CA HIS A 84 -1.21 -6.68 -4.47
C HIS A 84 -0.95 -5.88 -5.75
N TYR A 85 0.00 -6.31 -6.58
CA TYR A 85 0.26 -5.68 -7.88
C TYR A 85 -0.95 -5.79 -8.83
N PHE A 86 -1.57 -6.97 -8.94
CA PHE A 86 -2.77 -7.14 -9.77
C PHE A 86 -3.96 -6.33 -9.25
N ARG A 87 -4.17 -6.29 -7.94
CA ARG A 87 -5.20 -5.41 -7.33
C ARG A 87 -4.96 -3.93 -7.60
N SER A 88 -3.69 -3.49 -7.67
CA SER A 88 -3.38 -2.11 -8.08
C SER A 88 -3.88 -1.83 -9.50
N LEU A 89 -3.73 -2.77 -10.44
CA LEU A 89 -4.20 -2.60 -11.82
C LEU A 89 -5.73 -2.58 -11.90
N GLU A 90 -6.41 -3.41 -11.12
CA GLU A 90 -7.87 -3.40 -11.00
C GLU A 90 -8.40 -2.05 -10.47
N ASP A 91 -7.74 -1.49 -9.45
CA ASP A 91 -8.13 -0.20 -8.87
C ASP A 91 -7.88 0.96 -9.86
N VAL A 92 -6.83 0.89 -10.69
CA VAL A 92 -6.65 1.82 -11.83
C VAL A 92 -7.80 1.71 -12.83
N GLY A 93 -8.31 0.50 -13.10
CA GLY A 93 -9.48 0.31 -13.97
C GLY A 93 -10.78 0.95 -13.45
N LYS A 94 -10.88 1.18 -12.13
CA LYS A 94 -12.02 1.87 -11.48
C LYS A 94 -11.85 3.38 -11.43
N TYR A 95 -10.65 3.89 -11.67
CA TYR A 95 -10.39 5.32 -11.71
C TYR A 95 -11.14 5.96 -12.89
N ARG A 96 -11.94 6.99 -12.61
CA ARG A 96 -12.54 7.86 -13.62
C ARG A 96 -11.91 9.25 -13.47
N PRO A 97 -11.13 9.73 -14.45
CA PRO A 97 -10.62 11.10 -14.42
C PRO A 97 -11.78 12.10 -14.50
N PRO A 98 -11.62 13.30 -13.94
CA PRO A 98 -12.60 14.39 -14.03
C PRO A 98 -12.79 14.91 -15.46
#